data_AF-A0A382TYW1-F1
#
_entry.id   AF-A0A382TYW1-F1
#
_cell.length_a   1.000
_cell.length_b   1.000
_cell.length_c   1.000
_cell.angle_alpha   90.00
_cell.angle_beta   90.00
_cell.angle_gamma   90.00
#
_symmetry.space_group_name_H-M   'P 1'
#
loop_
_entity.id
_entity.type
_entity.pdbx_description
1 polymer ?
#
loop_
_entity_poly.entity_id
_entity_poly.type
_entity_poly.pdbx_seq_one_letter_code
_entity_poly.pdbx_strand_id
1 'polypeptide(L)'
;IQEANIHGEWMGFLKVSAKGFAIVKTALDELLSNPEQQQFKMPDLINMLIEDGNIVRVIYTTGHWLDIDTVQDLVAAGNFNE
;
A
#
# COMPACT_ATOMS: atom_id res chain seq x y z
N ILE A 1 -0.28 4.94 -16.42
CA ILE A 1 -1.54 5.56 -15.93
C ILE A 1 -1.34 7.07 -16.04
N GLN A 2 -2.32 7.83 -16.55
CA GLN A 2 -2.22 9.30 -16.54
C GLN A 2 -2.42 9.81 -15.12
N GLU A 3 -1.63 10.79 -14.69
CA GLU A 3 -1.66 11.33 -13.31
C GLU A 3 -3.06 11.81 -12.89
N ALA A 4 -3.82 12.40 -13.81
CA ALA A 4 -5.20 12.83 -13.60
C ALA A 4 -6.17 11.69 -13.21
N ASN A 5 -5.79 10.42 -13.40
CA ASN A 5 -6.59 9.25 -13.03
C ASN A 5 -6.13 8.60 -11.72
N ILE A 6 -5.14 9.18 -11.03
CA ILE A 6 -4.64 8.70 -9.73
C ILE A 6 -5.36 9.48 -8.64
N HIS A 7 -6.08 8.75 -7.77
CA HIS A 7 -6.94 9.34 -6.74
C HIS A 7 -6.30 9.31 -5.34
N GLY A 8 -5.11 8.73 -5.19
CA GLY A 8 -4.38 8.65 -3.94
C GLY A 8 -3.16 7.73 -4.03
N GLU A 9 -2.39 7.70 -2.95
CA GLU A 9 -1.16 6.93 -2.81
C GLU A 9 -1.22 5.99 -1.60
N TRP A 10 -0.56 4.83 -1.72
CA TRP A 10 -0.40 3.91 -0.59
C TRP A 10 0.61 4.46 0.40
N MET A 11 0.13 4.86 1.58
CA MET A 11 0.96 5.47 2.63
C MET A 11 1.38 4.51 3.76
N GLY A 12 1.29 3.19 3.56
CA GLY A 12 1.86 2.19 4.49
C GLY A 12 0.93 1.60 5.56
N PHE A 13 -0.37 1.97 5.61
CA PHE A 13 -1.30 1.46 6.63
C PHE A 13 -2.29 0.43 6.10
N LEU A 14 -2.23 -0.81 6.61
CA LEU A 14 -3.26 -1.83 6.38
C LEU A 14 -3.92 -2.23 7.70
N LYS A 15 -5.25 -2.13 7.78
CA LYS A 15 -6.02 -2.72 8.88
C LYS A 15 -6.68 -4.01 8.43
N VAL A 16 -6.40 -5.09 9.14
CA VAL A 16 -7.01 -6.41 8.92
C VAL A 16 -7.72 -6.90 10.18
N SER A 17 -8.85 -7.58 10.00
CA SER A 17 -9.48 -8.33 11.10
C SER A 17 -8.76 -9.66 11.31
N ALA A 18 -9.02 -10.35 12.43
CA ALA A 18 -8.45 -11.69 12.65
C ALA A 18 -8.83 -12.69 11.53
N LYS A 19 -10.08 -12.65 11.04
CA LYS A 19 -10.53 -13.45 9.89
C LYS A 19 -9.83 -13.01 8.60
N GLY A 20 -9.73 -11.70 8.37
CA GLY A 20 -9.07 -11.15 7.19
C GLY A 20 -7.58 -11.46 7.14
N PHE A 21 -6.91 -11.53 8.29
CA PHE A 21 -5.50 -11.87 8.37
C PHE A 21 -5.20 -13.26 7.82
N ALA A 22 -6.05 -14.26 8.06
CA ALA A 22 -5.89 -15.58 7.47
C ALA A 22 -5.92 -15.54 5.94
N ILE A 23 -6.82 -14.75 5.36
CA ILE A 23 -6.95 -14.55 3.91
C ILE A 23 -5.70 -13.85 3.36
N VAL A 24 -5.26 -12.76 4.00
CA VAL A 24 -4.05 -12.02 3.61
C VAL A 24 -2.81 -12.91 3.66
N LYS A 25 -2.71 -13.76 4.68
CA LYS A 25 -1.59 -14.70 4.79
C LYS A 25 -1.58 -15.69 3.63
N THR A 26 -2.73 -16.29 3.30
CA THR A 26 -2.82 -17.21 2.15
C THR A 26 -2.46 -16.53 0.84
N ALA A 27 -2.99 -15.33 0.58
CA ALA A 27 -2.65 -14.58 -0.63
C ALA A 27 -1.16 -14.21 -0.68
N LEU A 28 -0.55 -13.86 0.46
CA LEU A 28 0.89 -13.59 0.52
C LEU A 28 1.72 -14.84 0.23
N ASP A 29 1.36 -15.99 0.81
CA ASP A 29 2.04 -17.27 0.56
C ASP A 29 1.96 -17.65 -0.94
N GLU A 30 0.81 -17.41 -1.57
CA GLU A 30 0.62 -17.63 -3.02
C GLU A 30 1.43 -16.64 -3.87
N LEU A 31 1.37 -15.34 -3.56
CA LEU A 31 2.13 -14.30 -4.25
C LEU A 31 3.63 -14.59 -4.23
N LEU A 32 4.16 -14.99 -3.07
CA LEU A 32 5.58 -15.31 -2.89
C LEU A 32 5.99 -16.68 -3.45
N SER A 33 5.04 -17.52 -3.86
CA SER A 33 5.35 -18.81 -4.46
C SER A 33 5.86 -18.70 -5.90
N ASN A 34 5.68 -17.54 -6.55
CA ASN A 34 6.11 -17.30 -7.92
C ASN A 34 7.65 -17.20 -8.01
N PRO A 35 8.34 -18.17 -8.64
CA PRO A 35 9.79 -18.19 -8.70
C PRO A 35 10.39 -17.17 -9.69
N GLU A 36 9.57 -16.64 -10.60
CA GLU A 36 10.02 -15.69 -11.64
C GLU A 36 10.09 -14.25 -11.13
N GLN A 37 9.41 -13.94 -10.03
CA GLN A 37 9.37 -12.60 -9.45
C GLN A 37 9.91 -12.60 -8.02
N GLN A 38 11.08 -11.98 -7.84
CA GLN A 38 11.80 -11.97 -6.55
C GLN A 38 11.38 -10.83 -5.62
N GLN A 39 10.61 -9.87 -6.13
CA GLN A 39 10.21 -8.69 -5.37
C GLN A 39 8.77 -8.29 -5.69
N PHE A 40 8.03 -8.01 -4.64
CA PHE A 40 6.66 -7.53 -4.69
C PHE A 40 6.54 -6.26 -3.85
N LYS A 41 5.56 -5.44 -4.18
CA LYS A 41 5.14 -4.28 -3.40
C LYS A 41 3.78 -4.57 -2.76
N MET A 42 3.42 -3.78 -1.75
CA MET A 42 2.10 -3.89 -1.10
C MET A 42 0.91 -3.80 -2.08
N PRO A 43 0.93 -2.95 -3.13
CA PRO A 43 -0.13 -2.96 -4.14
C PRO A 43 -0.34 -4.30 -4.84
N ASP A 44 0.70 -5.10 -5.04
CA ASP A 44 0.57 -6.42 -5.69
C ASP A 44 -0.29 -7.37 -4.84
N LEU A 45 -0.02 -7.42 -3.53
CA LEU A 45 -0.81 -8.18 -2.57
C LEU A 45 -2.26 -7.66 -2.48
N ILE A 46 -2.44 -6.34 -2.43
CA ILE A 46 -3.78 -5.73 -2.33
C ILE A 46 -4.60 -6.00 -3.60
N ASN A 47 -3.97 -5.92 -4.78
CA ASN A 47 -4.62 -6.19 -6.05
C ASN A 47 -5.00 -7.67 -6.16
N MET A 48 -4.12 -8.60 -5.79
CA MET A 48 -4.43 -10.03 -5.74
C MET A 48 -5.66 -10.31 -4.86
N LEU A 49 -5.73 -9.71 -3.66
CA LEU A 49 -6.90 -9.85 -2.79
C LEU A 49 -8.20 -9.37 -3.47
N ILE A 50 -8.15 -8.29 -4.25
CA ILE A 50 -9.30 -7.77 -4.99
C ILE A 50 -9.68 -8.70 -6.15
N GLU A 51 -8.69 -9.20 -6.89
CA GLU A 51 -8.87 -10.15 -7.99
C GLU A 51 -9.50 -11.46 -7.50
N ASP A 52 -9.13 -11.92 -6.30
CA ASP A 52 -9.72 -13.07 -5.60
C ASP A 52 -11.15 -12.82 -5.07
N GLY A 53 -11.69 -11.62 -5.30
CA GLY A 53 -13.07 -11.25 -4.93
C GLY A 53 -13.22 -10.75 -3.49
N ASN A 54 -12.12 -10.46 -2.78
CA ASN A 54 -12.19 -9.87 -1.45
C ASN A 54 -12.49 -8.37 -1.51
N ILE A 55 -13.23 -7.87 -0.53
CA ILE A 55 -13.56 -6.44 -0.44
C ILE A 55 -12.42 -5.71 0.29
N VAL A 56 -11.68 -4.88 -0.44
CA VAL A 56 -10.73 -3.91 0.12
C VAL A 56 -11.39 -2.54 0.16
N ARG A 57 -11.47 -1.92 1.33
CA ARG A 57 -11.99 -0.56 1.50
C ARG A 57 -10.84 0.44 1.59
N VAL A 58 -10.86 1.48 0.76
CA VAL A 58 -9.92 2.58 0.82
C VAL A 58 -10.48 3.67 1.72
N ILE A 59 -9.69 4.11 2.71
CA ILE A 59 -10.00 5.26 3.56
C ILE A 59 -9.01 6.36 3.19
N TYR A 60 -9.51 7.40 2.50
CA TYR A 60 -8.71 8.56 2.16
C TYR A 60 -8.51 9.44 3.39
N THR A 61 -7.27 9.84 3.62
CA THR A 61 -6.90 10.90 4.56
C THR A 61 -6.29 12.05 3.77
N THR A 62 -6.44 13.27 4.28
CA THR A 62 -5.96 14.50 3.61
C THR A 62 -5.12 15.28 4.60
N GLY A 63 -3.92 15.72 4.19
CA GLY A 63 -3.00 16.50 5.02
C GLY A 63 -2.28 15.69 6.11
N HIS A 64 -1.35 16.35 6.81
CA HIS A 64 -0.67 15.84 8.02
C HIS A 64 0.15 14.55 7.86
N TRP A 65 0.66 14.28 6.67
CA TRP A 65 1.65 13.23 6.46
C TRP A 65 2.68 13.68 5.43
N LEU A 66 3.90 13.15 5.57
CA LEU A 66 5.04 13.39 4.70
C LEU A 66 5.66 12.04 4.38
N ASP A 67 5.90 11.78 3.11
CA ASP A 67 6.78 10.69 2.69
C ASP A 67 8.22 11.21 2.63
N ILE A 68 9.16 10.46 3.22
CA ILE A 68 10.57 10.85 3.29
C ILE A 68 11.41 9.70 2.75
N ASP A 69 11.67 9.74 1.44
CA ASP A 69 12.48 8.75 0.75
C ASP A 69 13.93 9.22 0.52
N THR A 70 14.16 10.53 0.60
CA THR A 70 15.44 11.16 0.30
C THR A 70 15.90 12.14 1.38
N VAL A 71 17.19 12.48 1.35
CA VAL A 71 17.76 13.52 2.23
C VAL A 71 17.11 14.88 1.96
N GLN A 72 16.71 15.15 0.72
CA GLN A 72 16.02 16.37 0.32
C GLN A 72 14.63 16.44 0.95
N ASP A 73 13.90 15.33 0.98
CA ASP A 73 12.58 15.24 1.63
C ASP A 73 12.71 15.53 3.13
N LEU A 74 13.78 15.04 3.76
CA LEU A 74 14.05 15.31 5.17
C LEU A 74 14.29 16.81 5.45
N VAL A 75 15.03 17.50 4.58
CA VAL A 75 15.24 18.96 4.71
C VAL A 75 13.93 19.72 4.52
N ALA A 76 13.10 19.31 3.56
CA ALA A 76 11.77 19.90 3.34
C ALA A 76 10.85 19.68 4.54
N ALA A 77 10.85 18.47 5.10
CA ALA A 77 10.09 18.09 6.29
C ALA A 77 10.43 18.96 7.52
N GLY A 78 11.68 19.40 7.65
CA GLY A 78 12.10 20.31 8.73
C GLY A 78 11.42 21.69 8.71
N ASN A 79 10.83 22.09 7.58
CA ASN A 79 10.06 23.34 7.44
C ASN A 79 8.55 23.11 7.38
N PHE A 80 8.10 21.87 7.63
CA PHE A 80 6.70 21.52 7.62
C PHE A 80 6.00 22.12 8.84
N ASN A 81 5.11 23.08 8.60
CA ASN A 81 4.25 23.67 9.62
C ASN A 81 2.82 23.24 9.32
N GLU A 82 2.16 22.61 10.30
CA GLU A 82 0.75 22.18 10.21
C GLU A 82 -0.23 23.35 10.23
#